data_AF-A0A1N7LNZ7-F1
#
_entry.id   AF-A0A1N7LNZ7-F1
#
_cell.length_a   1.000
_cell.length_b   1.000
_cell.length_c   1.000
_cell.angle_alpha   90.00
_cell.angle_beta   90.00
_cell.angle_gamma   90.00
#
_symmetry.space_group_name_H-M   'P 1'
#
loop_
_entity.id
_entity.type
_entity.pdbx_description
1 polymer ?
#
loop_
_entity_poly.entity_id
_entity_poly.type
_entity_poly.pdbx_seq_one_letter_code
_entity_poly.pdbx_strand_id
1 'polypeptide(L)'
;MTAQQATLQAADRQALFVVQSIHDVAKSVDRRRDQYRHSSDEDERRILRNHIMGDLERLSNLVTLLESIPEHELHPSTFRSLQDCLGHLRGRVSAIGANMTLDKIRELRSQAEFSAGRREHPVGKSFLLKESFLRYVNQLRSLVSGLTPENAEDLMTSAISINNLIENDLQRAPLDSFFNDPPLTPIDLGQLTFPPLADDLPHNALF
;
A
#
# COMPACT_ATOMS: atom_id res chain seq x y z
N MET A 1 38.85 -18.04 21.90
CA MET A 1 37.83 -17.63 20.92
C MET A 1 38.53 -17.24 19.63
N THR A 2 38.15 -17.82 18.52
CA THR A 2 38.71 -17.47 17.20
C THR A 2 38.03 -16.20 16.66
N ALA A 3 38.72 -15.43 15.81
CA ALA A 3 38.13 -14.24 15.17
C ALA A 3 36.81 -14.57 14.45
N GLN A 4 36.73 -15.75 13.85
CA GLN A 4 35.53 -16.27 13.18
C GLN A 4 34.34 -16.50 14.13
N GLN A 5 34.59 -16.95 15.38
CA GLN A 5 33.52 -17.06 16.39
C GLN A 5 33.03 -15.70 16.88
N ALA A 6 33.89 -14.68 16.93
CA ALA A 6 33.51 -13.33 17.33
C ALA A 6 32.64 -12.63 16.25
N THR A 7 32.97 -12.82 14.97
CA THR A 7 32.19 -12.28 13.84
C THR A 7 30.78 -12.89 13.78
N LEU A 8 30.67 -14.23 13.88
CA LEU A 8 29.37 -14.92 13.92
C LEU A 8 28.49 -14.42 15.07
N GLN A 9 29.06 -14.23 16.27
CA GLN A 9 28.31 -13.72 17.43
C GLN A 9 27.84 -12.27 17.26
N ALA A 10 28.59 -11.43 16.54
CA ALA A 10 28.20 -10.04 16.28
C ALA A 10 27.05 -9.97 15.26
N ALA A 11 27.16 -10.71 14.14
CA ALA A 11 26.13 -10.79 13.11
C ALA A 11 24.81 -11.38 13.65
N ASP A 12 24.88 -12.46 14.44
CA ASP A 12 23.70 -13.05 15.09
C ASP A 12 23.01 -12.05 16.04
N ARG A 13 23.78 -11.29 16.85
CA ARG A 13 23.22 -10.27 17.73
C ARG A 13 22.55 -9.13 16.97
N GLN A 14 23.16 -8.67 15.88
CA GLN A 14 22.57 -7.66 15.01
C GLN A 14 21.27 -8.17 14.39
N ALA A 15 21.27 -9.37 13.84
CA ALA A 15 20.09 -9.97 13.24
C ALA A 15 18.94 -10.12 14.25
N LEU A 16 19.21 -10.65 15.44
CA LEU A 16 18.21 -10.78 16.51
C LEU A 16 17.67 -9.42 16.97
N PHE A 17 18.51 -8.39 17.05
CA PHE A 17 18.06 -7.03 17.38
C PHE A 17 17.13 -6.44 16.30
N VAL A 18 17.43 -6.67 15.02
CA VAL A 18 16.57 -6.23 13.91
C VAL A 18 15.25 -7.00 13.92
N VAL A 19 15.24 -8.31 14.20
CA VAL A 19 14.01 -9.11 14.38
C VAL A 19 13.14 -8.55 15.51
N GLN A 20 13.75 -8.24 16.65
CA GLN A 20 13.02 -7.64 17.77
C GLN A 20 12.40 -6.30 17.38
N SER A 21 13.18 -5.45 16.69
CA SER A 21 12.70 -4.15 16.20
C SER A 21 11.54 -4.30 15.20
N ILE A 22 11.60 -5.30 14.32
CA ILE A 22 10.53 -5.68 13.40
C ILE A 22 9.26 -6.04 14.18
N HIS A 23 9.37 -6.88 15.21
CA HIS A 23 8.23 -7.28 16.03
C HIS A 23 7.57 -6.09 16.73
N ASP A 24 8.37 -5.18 17.27
CA ASP A 24 7.87 -4.01 17.98
C ASP A 24 7.15 -3.03 17.04
N VAL A 25 7.70 -2.80 15.84
CA VAL A 25 7.03 -1.96 14.83
C VAL A 25 5.77 -2.66 14.29
N ALA A 26 5.79 -3.97 14.05
CA ALA A 26 4.61 -4.71 13.61
C ALA A 26 3.46 -4.61 14.63
N LYS A 27 3.74 -4.75 15.93
CA LYS A 27 2.74 -4.53 16.99
C LYS A 27 2.18 -3.09 16.98
N SER A 28 3.03 -2.10 16.73
CA SER A 28 2.59 -0.70 16.58
C SER A 28 1.63 -0.53 15.40
N VAL A 29 1.96 -1.13 14.25
CA VAL A 29 1.10 -1.15 13.06
C VAL A 29 -0.25 -1.74 13.38
N ASP A 30 -0.31 -2.92 13.99
CA ASP A 30 -1.57 -3.60 14.32
C ASP A 30 -2.44 -2.73 15.23
N ARG A 31 -1.84 -2.23 16.32
CA ARG A 31 -2.55 -1.37 17.27
C ARG A 31 -3.11 -0.11 16.59
N ARG A 32 -2.33 0.54 15.72
CA ARG A 32 -2.77 1.75 15.00
C ARG A 32 -3.81 1.43 13.94
N ARG A 33 -3.71 0.28 13.26
CA ARG A 33 -4.73 -0.22 12.32
C ARG A 33 -6.06 -0.42 13.04
N ASP A 34 -6.03 -1.02 14.23
CA ASP A 34 -7.24 -1.22 15.03
C ASP A 34 -7.82 0.13 15.47
N GLN A 35 -6.99 1.07 15.93
CA GLN A 35 -7.44 2.43 16.24
C GLN A 35 -8.06 3.12 15.02
N TYR A 36 -7.43 3.01 13.85
CA TYR A 36 -7.93 3.60 12.61
C TYR A 36 -9.31 3.07 12.22
N ARG A 37 -9.56 1.76 12.42
CA ARG A 37 -10.84 1.11 12.14
C ARG A 37 -11.97 1.57 13.07
N HIS A 38 -11.65 1.89 14.32
CA HIS A 38 -12.63 2.29 15.33
C HIS A 38 -12.79 3.80 15.48
N SER A 39 -11.92 4.60 14.85
CA SER A 39 -12.01 6.06 14.85
C SER A 39 -13.15 6.55 13.96
N SER A 40 -14.02 7.40 14.52
CA SER A 40 -15.05 8.13 13.76
C SER A 40 -14.59 9.52 13.30
N ASP A 41 -13.52 10.06 13.88
CA ASP A 41 -12.94 11.34 13.52
C ASP A 41 -12.04 11.20 12.27
N GLU A 42 -12.32 11.99 11.24
CA GLU A 42 -11.61 11.99 9.96
C GLU A 42 -10.17 12.55 10.08
N ASP A 43 -9.95 13.54 10.95
CA ASP A 43 -8.63 14.10 11.20
C ASP A 43 -7.75 13.10 11.96
N GLU A 44 -8.31 12.40 12.94
CA GLU A 44 -7.64 11.31 13.65
C GLU A 44 -7.30 10.16 12.70
N ARG A 45 -8.25 9.74 11.85
CA ARG A 45 -8.02 8.71 10.82
C ARG A 45 -6.90 9.11 9.87
N ARG A 46 -6.82 10.38 9.45
CA ARG A 46 -5.72 10.90 8.62
C ARG A 46 -4.37 10.78 9.33
N ILE A 47 -4.30 11.16 10.60
CA ILE A 47 -3.07 11.08 11.42
C ILE A 47 -2.62 9.63 11.58
N LEU A 48 -3.54 8.75 11.99
CA LEU A 48 -3.28 7.32 12.15
C LEU A 48 -2.80 6.68 10.86
N ARG A 49 -3.41 7.02 9.72
CA ARG A 49 -2.97 6.54 8.41
C ARG A 49 -1.52 6.94 8.11
N ASN A 50 -1.15 8.20 8.33
CA ASN A 50 0.21 8.67 8.09
C ASN A 50 1.22 7.93 9.00
N HIS A 51 0.84 7.69 10.26
CA HIS A 51 1.65 6.90 11.18
C HIS A 51 1.80 5.43 10.77
N ILE A 52 0.72 4.80 10.30
CA ILE A 52 0.78 3.42 9.79
C ILE A 52 1.68 3.36 8.55
N MET A 53 1.56 4.31 7.63
CA MET A 53 2.43 4.37 6.44
C MET A 53 3.90 4.53 6.82
N GLY A 54 4.22 5.40 7.78
CA GLY A 54 5.58 5.53 8.31
C GLY A 54 6.10 4.27 9.01
N ASP A 55 5.23 3.55 9.72
CA ASP A 55 5.60 2.25 10.31
C ASP A 55 5.83 1.17 9.23
N LEU A 56 5.03 1.14 8.15
CA LEU A 56 5.23 0.21 7.02
C LEU A 56 6.54 0.50 6.29
N GLU A 57 6.88 1.77 6.06
CA GLU A 57 8.18 2.18 5.49
C GLU A 57 9.33 1.75 6.41
N ARG A 58 9.19 1.96 7.72
CA ARG A 58 10.17 1.51 8.71
C ARG A 58 10.34 -0.01 8.69
N LEU A 59 9.26 -0.78 8.58
CA LEU A 59 9.32 -2.23 8.44
C LEU A 59 10.06 -2.64 7.16
N SER A 60 9.77 -1.98 6.03
CA SER A 60 10.48 -2.21 4.78
C SER A 60 11.99 -1.98 4.94
N ASN A 61 12.39 -0.87 5.57
CA ASN A 61 13.81 -0.56 5.81
C ASN A 61 14.49 -1.58 6.73
N LEU A 62 13.80 -2.07 7.77
CA LEU A 62 14.32 -3.11 8.65
C LEU A 62 14.47 -4.45 7.94
N VAL A 63 13.56 -4.78 7.02
CA VAL A 63 13.67 -5.97 6.16
C VAL A 63 14.89 -5.88 5.27
N THR A 64 15.06 -4.75 4.56
CA THR A 64 16.25 -4.53 3.71
C THR A 64 17.56 -4.58 4.50
N LEU A 65 17.57 -4.02 5.72
CA LEU A 65 18.72 -4.11 6.61
C LEU A 65 19.04 -5.57 6.98
N LEU A 66 18.01 -6.37 7.26
CA LEU A 66 18.18 -7.77 7.62
C LEU A 66 18.67 -8.61 6.43
N GLU A 67 18.17 -8.33 5.23
CA GLU A 67 18.63 -8.94 3.96
C GLU A 67 20.08 -8.58 3.60
N SER A 68 20.60 -7.46 4.12
CA SER A 68 21.98 -7.05 3.88
C SER A 68 23.02 -7.85 4.68
N ILE A 69 22.59 -8.66 5.67
CA ILE A 69 23.49 -9.49 6.47
C ILE A 69 23.88 -10.72 5.64
N PRO A 70 25.18 -10.94 5.34
CA PRO A 70 25.60 -12.07 4.53
C PRO A 70 25.27 -13.41 5.19
N GLU A 71 24.67 -14.34 4.43
CA GLU A 71 24.17 -15.62 4.97
C GLU A 71 25.24 -16.46 5.67
N HIS A 72 26.48 -16.41 5.16
CA HIS A 72 27.62 -17.16 5.68
C HIS A 72 28.17 -16.59 7.01
N GLU A 73 27.70 -15.42 7.44
CA GLU A 73 28.04 -14.79 8.71
C GLU A 73 27.01 -15.10 9.82
N LEU A 74 25.97 -15.88 9.52
CA LEU A 74 24.92 -16.25 10.47
C LEU A 74 25.01 -17.72 10.87
N HIS A 75 24.66 -18.02 12.12
CA HIS A 75 24.47 -19.40 12.51
C HIS A 75 23.26 -20.00 11.76
N PRO A 76 23.30 -21.26 11.28
CA PRO A 76 22.21 -21.84 10.48
C PRO A 76 20.83 -21.80 11.15
N SER A 77 20.77 -21.94 12.48
CA SER A 77 19.51 -21.81 13.23
C SER A 77 18.98 -20.38 13.23
N THR A 78 19.86 -19.37 13.38
CA THR A 78 19.51 -17.96 13.32
C THR A 78 18.99 -17.63 11.92
N PHE A 79 19.69 -18.08 10.88
CA PHE A 79 19.28 -17.90 9.49
C PHE A 79 17.87 -18.44 9.22
N ARG A 80 17.55 -19.67 9.67
CA ARG A 80 16.20 -20.23 9.48
C ARG A 80 15.13 -19.39 10.20
N SER A 81 15.34 -19.05 11.47
CA SER A 81 14.40 -18.21 12.22
C SER A 81 14.20 -16.83 11.59
N LEU A 82 15.24 -16.26 10.97
CA LEU A 82 15.15 -15.01 10.22
C LEU A 82 14.28 -15.16 8.97
N GLN A 83 14.50 -16.20 8.18
CA GLN A 83 13.72 -16.45 6.96
C GLN A 83 12.23 -16.63 7.27
N ASP A 84 11.90 -17.41 8.30
CA ASP A 84 10.51 -17.60 8.73
C ASP A 84 9.88 -16.28 9.18
N CYS A 85 10.60 -15.49 9.99
CA CYS A 85 10.15 -14.17 10.46
C CYS A 85 9.93 -13.19 9.29
N LEU A 86 10.86 -13.13 8.33
CA LEU A 86 10.76 -12.27 7.15
C LEU A 86 9.58 -12.68 6.25
N GLY A 87 9.38 -13.98 6.04
CA GLY A 87 8.25 -14.49 5.26
C GLY A 87 6.92 -14.05 5.85
N HIS A 88 6.73 -14.24 7.16
CA HIS A 88 5.52 -13.80 7.86
C HIS A 88 5.35 -12.28 7.83
N LEU A 89 6.43 -11.52 8.03
CA LEU A 89 6.35 -10.07 8.03
C LEU A 89 6.00 -9.50 6.65
N ARG A 90 6.64 -9.98 5.59
CA ARG A 90 6.38 -9.54 4.21
C ARG A 90 4.90 -9.76 3.86
N GLY A 91 4.37 -10.96 4.14
CA GLY A 91 2.96 -11.25 3.92
C GLY A 91 2.02 -10.28 4.65
N ARG A 92 2.32 -9.99 5.92
CA ARG A 92 1.51 -9.07 6.74
C ARG A 92 1.59 -7.62 6.29
N VAL A 93 2.79 -7.10 6.01
CA VAL A 93 3.02 -5.73 5.53
C VAL A 93 2.31 -5.53 4.19
N SER A 94 2.45 -6.48 3.28
CA SER A 94 1.73 -6.49 2.00
C SER A 94 0.22 -6.46 2.20
N ALA A 95 -0.34 -7.31 3.06
CA ALA A 95 -1.78 -7.36 3.31
C ALA A 95 -2.32 -6.05 3.92
N ILE A 96 -1.63 -5.49 4.92
CA ILE A 96 -2.04 -4.23 5.56
C ILE A 96 -1.93 -3.07 4.57
N GLY A 97 -0.80 -2.97 3.85
CA GLY A 97 -0.59 -1.95 2.82
C GLY A 97 -1.64 -2.03 1.72
N ALA A 98 -1.96 -3.24 1.24
CA ALA A 98 -2.96 -3.47 0.20
C ALA A 98 -4.35 -3.00 0.64
N ASN A 99 -4.78 -3.38 1.85
CA ASN A 99 -6.07 -2.96 2.40
C ASN A 99 -6.18 -1.43 2.52
N MET A 100 -5.13 -0.78 3.03
CA MET A 100 -5.13 0.69 3.14
C MET A 100 -5.12 1.39 1.77
N THR A 101 -4.43 0.80 0.79
CA THR A 101 -4.39 1.30 -0.58
C THR A 101 -5.78 1.19 -1.24
N LEU A 102 -6.47 0.06 -1.05
CA LEU A 102 -7.85 -0.15 -1.51
C LEU A 102 -8.82 0.81 -0.85
N ASP A 103 -8.71 1.05 0.46
CA ASP A 103 -9.52 2.04 1.16
C ASP A 103 -9.33 3.45 0.59
N LYS A 104 -8.09 3.79 0.20
CA LYS A 104 -7.81 5.06 -0.50
C LYS A 104 -8.43 5.14 -1.87
N ILE A 105 -8.41 4.07 -2.63
CA ILE A 105 -9.09 3.99 -3.92
C ILE A 105 -10.60 4.23 -3.75
N ARG A 106 -11.22 3.61 -2.73
CA ARG A 106 -12.64 3.84 -2.39
C ARG A 106 -12.92 5.28 -1.95
N GLU A 107 -12.03 5.91 -1.20
CA GLU A 107 -12.16 7.32 -0.80
C GLU A 107 -12.13 8.26 -2.03
N LEU A 108 -11.21 8.01 -2.97
CA LEU A 108 -11.14 8.78 -4.23
C LEU A 108 -12.41 8.62 -5.07
N ARG A 109 -12.98 7.40 -5.10
CA ARG A 109 -14.28 7.14 -5.73
C ARG A 109 -15.37 8.00 -5.10
N SER A 110 -15.52 7.99 -3.78
CA SER A 110 -16.53 8.81 -3.09
C SER A 110 -16.36 10.30 -3.37
N GLN A 111 -15.11 10.79 -3.44
CA GLN A 111 -14.84 12.19 -3.81
C GLN A 111 -15.23 12.50 -5.26
N ALA A 112 -15.00 11.57 -6.19
CA ALA A 112 -15.40 11.72 -7.58
C ALA A 112 -16.94 11.74 -7.73
N GLU A 113 -17.62 10.77 -7.14
CA GLU A 113 -19.09 10.66 -7.14
C GLU A 113 -19.74 11.91 -6.52
N PHE A 114 -19.23 12.38 -5.38
CA PHE A 114 -19.72 13.59 -4.72
C PHE A 114 -19.59 14.83 -5.60
N SER A 115 -18.43 15.00 -6.26
CA SER A 115 -18.18 16.16 -7.13
C SER A 115 -19.10 16.13 -8.36
N ALA A 116 -19.26 14.95 -8.98
CA ALA A 116 -20.18 14.76 -10.09
C ALA A 116 -21.64 15.04 -9.70
N GLY A 117 -22.09 14.53 -8.54
CA GLY A 117 -23.46 14.69 -8.05
C GLY A 117 -23.83 16.13 -7.70
N ARG A 118 -22.90 16.91 -7.16
CA ARG A 118 -23.13 18.34 -6.82
C ARG A 118 -22.97 19.29 -7.99
N ARG A 119 -22.52 18.81 -9.16
CA ARG A 119 -22.11 19.67 -10.29
C ARG A 119 -21.06 20.71 -9.88
N GLU A 120 -20.32 20.44 -8.81
CA GLU A 120 -19.18 21.24 -8.37
C GLU A 120 -17.96 20.72 -9.13
N HIS A 121 -17.41 21.56 -10.01
CA HIS A 121 -16.22 21.22 -10.82
C HIS A 121 -15.08 22.17 -10.50
N PRO A 122 -14.40 22.00 -9.35
CA PRO A 122 -13.18 22.75 -9.11
C PRO A 122 -12.19 22.40 -10.21
N VAL A 123 -11.70 23.43 -10.92
CA VAL A 123 -10.73 23.27 -12.01
C VAL A 123 -9.56 22.40 -11.54
N GLY A 124 -9.22 21.36 -12.32
CA GLY A 124 -8.09 20.47 -12.04
C GLY A 124 -8.35 19.34 -11.03
N LYS A 125 -9.55 19.25 -10.44
CA LYS A 125 -9.86 18.19 -9.46
C LYS A 125 -9.83 16.78 -10.07
N SER A 126 -10.40 16.62 -11.26
CA SER A 126 -10.38 15.34 -12.01
C SER A 126 -8.95 14.88 -12.33
N PHE A 127 -8.05 15.81 -12.70
CA PHE A 127 -6.63 15.53 -12.92
C PHE A 127 -5.96 15.01 -11.64
N LEU A 128 -6.13 15.71 -10.51
CA LEU A 128 -5.55 15.29 -9.22
C LEU A 128 -6.07 13.94 -8.74
N LEU A 129 -7.37 13.68 -8.93
CA LEU A 129 -7.98 12.39 -8.59
C LEU A 129 -7.44 11.27 -9.46
N LYS A 130 -7.29 11.49 -10.77
CA LYS A 130 -6.69 10.53 -11.71
C LYS A 130 -5.25 10.19 -11.32
N GLU A 131 -4.40 11.19 -11.10
CA GLU A 131 -3.00 10.97 -10.72
C GLU A 131 -2.88 10.22 -9.39
N SER A 132 -3.70 10.60 -8.41
CA SER A 132 -3.73 9.94 -7.10
C SER A 132 -4.18 8.49 -7.23
N PHE A 133 -5.22 8.23 -8.03
CA PHE A 133 -5.71 6.89 -8.29
C PHE A 133 -4.63 6.00 -8.93
N LEU A 134 -4.00 6.47 -10.01
CA LEU A 134 -2.95 5.71 -10.71
C LEU A 134 -1.74 5.43 -9.80
N ARG A 135 -1.38 6.36 -8.92
CA ARG A 135 -0.33 6.16 -7.91
C ARG A 135 -0.69 5.02 -6.95
N TYR A 136 -1.91 4.99 -6.44
CA TYR A 136 -2.36 3.92 -5.55
C TYR A 136 -2.51 2.58 -6.28
N VAL A 137 -2.90 2.57 -7.56
CA VAL A 137 -2.90 1.35 -8.37
C VAL A 137 -1.49 0.78 -8.52
N ASN A 138 -0.50 1.63 -8.80
CA ASN A 138 0.90 1.22 -8.89
C ASN A 138 1.43 0.71 -7.54
N GLN A 139 1.06 1.38 -6.44
CA GLN A 139 1.38 0.90 -5.10
C GLN A 139 0.75 -0.48 -4.85
N LEU A 140 -0.52 -0.68 -5.19
CA LEU A 140 -1.21 -1.96 -5.05
C LEU A 140 -0.51 -3.07 -5.83
N ARG A 141 -0.07 -2.80 -7.07
CA ARG A 141 0.71 -3.75 -7.90
C ARG A 141 2.02 -4.19 -7.23
N SER A 142 2.65 -3.33 -6.43
CA SER A 142 3.87 -3.70 -5.70
C SER A 142 3.59 -4.52 -4.43
N LEU A 143 2.36 -4.46 -3.91
CA LEU A 143 2.00 -5.07 -2.63
C LEU A 143 1.34 -6.44 -2.79
N VAL A 144 0.62 -6.69 -3.89
CA VAL A 144 -0.14 -7.93 -4.09
C VAL A 144 0.26 -8.66 -5.38
N SER A 145 0.24 -9.98 -5.34
CA SER A 145 0.40 -10.83 -6.53
C SER A 145 -0.89 -10.95 -7.36
N GLY A 146 -2.04 -10.61 -6.76
CA GLY A 146 -3.35 -10.66 -7.40
C GLY A 146 -4.42 -10.01 -6.52
N LEU A 147 -5.62 -9.87 -7.07
CA LEU A 147 -6.79 -9.34 -6.33
C LEU A 147 -7.89 -10.38 -6.25
N THR A 148 -8.72 -10.26 -5.22
CA THR A 148 -9.98 -10.99 -5.16
C THR A 148 -10.96 -10.38 -6.17
N PRO A 149 -11.98 -11.12 -6.64
CA PRO A 149 -12.97 -10.60 -7.56
C PRO A 149 -13.62 -9.30 -7.08
N GLU A 150 -13.95 -9.20 -5.78
CA GLU A 150 -14.58 -8.04 -5.18
C GLU A 150 -13.67 -6.81 -5.21
N ASN A 151 -12.39 -6.98 -4.88
CA ASN A 151 -11.42 -5.88 -4.92
C ASN A 151 -11.12 -5.42 -6.35
N ALA A 152 -11.14 -6.35 -7.32
CA ALA A 152 -11.00 -6.01 -8.74
C ALA A 152 -12.22 -5.22 -9.25
N GLU A 153 -13.44 -5.61 -8.83
CA GLU A 153 -14.67 -4.87 -9.14
C GLU A 153 -14.69 -3.48 -8.50
N ASP A 154 -14.27 -3.35 -7.25
CA ASP A 154 -14.14 -2.07 -6.54
C ASP A 154 -13.17 -1.13 -7.27
N LEU A 155 -12.02 -1.66 -7.70
CA LEU A 155 -11.03 -0.91 -8.47
C LEU A 155 -11.63 -0.40 -9.79
N MET A 156 -12.34 -1.28 -10.51
CA MET A 156 -12.96 -0.94 -11.79
C MET A 156 -14.04 0.13 -11.62
N THR A 157 -14.89 -0.02 -10.61
CA THR A 157 -15.97 0.94 -10.30
C THR A 157 -15.41 2.30 -9.90
N SER A 158 -14.29 2.30 -9.16
CA SER A 158 -13.59 3.53 -8.78
C SER A 158 -13.03 4.27 -10.00
N ALA A 159 -12.41 3.55 -10.94
CA ALA A 159 -11.92 4.12 -12.19
C ALA A 159 -13.05 4.70 -13.06
N ILE A 160 -14.17 3.99 -13.19
CA ILE A 160 -15.36 4.46 -13.91
C ILE A 160 -15.88 5.76 -13.30
N SER A 161 -15.97 5.84 -11.98
CA SER A 161 -16.45 7.04 -11.29
C SER A 161 -15.56 8.26 -11.53
N ILE A 162 -14.23 8.06 -11.57
CA ILE A 162 -13.26 9.11 -11.91
C ILE A 162 -13.38 9.49 -13.39
N ASN A 163 -13.54 8.52 -14.30
CA ASN A 163 -13.74 8.78 -15.74
C ASN A 163 -15.01 9.59 -16.00
N ASN A 164 -16.12 9.29 -15.30
CA ASN A 164 -17.35 10.08 -15.40
C ASN A 164 -17.12 11.55 -15.00
N LEU A 165 -16.30 11.81 -13.98
CA LEU A 165 -15.94 13.17 -13.60
C LEU A 165 -15.06 13.84 -14.68
N ILE A 166 -14.07 13.13 -15.23
CA ILE A 166 -13.23 13.61 -16.34
C ILE A 166 -14.10 13.99 -17.55
N GLU A 167 -15.04 13.13 -17.95
CA GLU A 167 -15.94 13.38 -19.08
C GLU A 167 -16.82 14.61 -18.85
N ASN A 168 -17.36 14.77 -17.64
CA ASN A 168 -18.14 15.95 -17.27
C ASN A 168 -17.32 17.24 -17.35
N ASP A 169 -16.04 17.20 -16.93
CA ASP A 169 -15.14 18.35 -17.01
C ASP A 169 -14.82 18.72 -18.46
N LEU A 170 -14.55 17.71 -19.32
CA LEU A 170 -14.30 17.89 -20.75
C LEU A 170 -15.51 18.48 -21.50
N GLN A 171 -16.74 18.14 -21.09
CA GLN A 171 -17.96 18.64 -21.72
C GLN A 171 -18.33 20.08 -21.31
N ARG A 172 -17.86 20.56 -20.15
CA ARG A 172 -18.36 21.80 -19.52
C ARG A 172 -17.51 23.04 -19.71
N ALA A 173 -16.24 22.93 -20.07
CA ALA A 173 -15.36 24.09 -20.18
C ALA A 173 -14.59 24.10 -21.50
N PRO A 174 -14.40 25.28 -22.13
CA PRO A 174 -13.28 25.50 -23.04
C PRO A 174 -12.01 25.59 -22.18
N LEU A 175 -11.48 24.42 -21.76
CA LEU A 175 -10.23 24.32 -20.98
C LEU A 175 -8.97 24.71 -21.78
N ASP A 176 -9.14 25.10 -23.05
CA ASP A 176 -8.10 25.50 -24.01
C ASP A 176 -7.22 26.68 -23.54
N SER A 177 -7.60 27.40 -22.48
CA SER A 177 -6.92 28.63 -22.06
C SER A 177 -5.99 28.50 -20.85
N PHE A 178 -5.93 27.35 -20.16
CA PHE A 178 -5.12 27.22 -18.93
C PHE A 178 -4.11 26.08 -18.90
N PHE A 179 -4.10 25.17 -19.87
CA PHE A 179 -3.20 24.02 -19.86
C PHE A 179 -2.24 24.04 -21.06
N ASN A 180 -0.96 24.30 -20.79
CA ASN A 180 0.15 23.81 -21.61
C ASN A 180 0.39 22.29 -21.38
N ASP A 181 -0.43 21.65 -20.55
CA ASP A 181 -0.33 20.24 -20.23
C ASP A 181 -1.04 19.35 -21.27
N PRO A 182 -0.60 18.09 -21.43
CA PRO A 182 -1.27 17.14 -22.29
C PRO A 182 -2.77 17.01 -21.95
N PRO A 183 -3.62 16.74 -22.95
CA PRO A 183 -5.06 16.64 -22.76
C PRO A 183 -5.40 15.60 -21.69
N LEU A 184 -6.33 15.94 -20.78
CA LEU A 184 -6.81 15.04 -19.75
C LEU A 184 -7.54 13.86 -20.40
N THR A 185 -6.89 12.70 -20.44
CA THR A 185 -7.48 11.46 -20.96
C THR A 185 -8.21 10.66 -19.88
N PRO A 186 -9.25 9.90 -20.22
CA PRO A 186 -9.80 8.89 -19.32
C PRO A 186 -8.75 7.84 -18.91
N ILE A 187 -8.96 7.22 -17.76
CA ILE A 187 -8.21 6.06 -17.28
C ILE A 187 -8.52 4.88 -18.20
N ASP A 188 -7.47 4.23 -18.71
CA ASP A 188 -7.57 3.00 -19.49
C ASP A 188 -7.88 1.82 -18.56
N LEU A 189 -9.12 1.32 -18.63
CA LEU A 189 -9.60 0.20 -17.81
C LEU A 189 -8.85 -1.11 -18.11
N GLY A 190 -8.30 -1.28 -19.33
CA GLY A 190 -7.49 -2.44 -19.68
C GLY A 190 -6.18 -2.53 -18.89
N GLN A 191 -5.67 -1.38 -18.44
CA GLN A 191 -4.47 -1.27 -17.60
C GLN A 191 -4.75 -1.54 -16.12
N LEU A 192 -5.99 -1.84 -15.73
CA LEU A 192 -6.36 -2.16 -14.34
C LEU A 192 -6.48 -3.66 -14.09
N THR A 193 -5.93 -4.48 -14.99
CA THR A 193 -5.94 -5.93 -14.85
C THR A 193 -4.92 -6.40 -13.80
N PHE A 194 -5.40 -7.25 -12.89
CA PHE A 194 -4.60 -7.98 -11.91
C PHE A 194 -4.82 -9.48 -12.13
N PRO A 195 -3.81 -10.34 -11.87
CA PRO A 195 -4.01 -11.78 -11.83
C PRO A 195 -5.08 -12.12 -10.77
N PRO A 196 -5.96 -13.11 -11.02
CA PRO A 196 -6.82 -13.63 -9.95
C PRO A 196 -5.95 -14.28 -8.88
N LEU A 197 -6.27 -14.04 -7.61
CA LEU A 197 -5.69 -14.82 -6.50
C LEU A 197 -6.15 -16.27 -6.65
N ALA A 198 -5.21 -17.22 -6.64
CA ALA A 198 -5.54 -18.64 -6.66
C ALA A 198 -6.31 -19.02 -5.39
N ASP A 199 -7.37 -19.82 -5.54
CA ASP A 199 -8.30 -20.21 -4.46
C ASP A 199 -7.64 -20.95 -3.27
N ASP A 200 -6.38 -21.37 -3.40
CA ASP A 200 -5.66 -22.21 -2.42
C ASP A 200 -4.87 -21.45 -1.34
N LEU A 201 -4.88 -20.11 -1.33
CA LEU A 201 -4.29 -19.37 -0.20
C LEU A 201 -5.32 -19.29 0.94
N PRO A 202 -5.04 -19.89 2.11
CA PRO A 202 -6.00 -19.92 3.22
C PRO A 202 -6.45 -18.50 3.53
N HIS A 203 -7.77 -18.29 3.68
CA HIS A 203 -8.37 -16.99 3.96
C HIS A 203 -7.70 -16.23 5.12
N ASN A 204 -7.01 -16.92 6.03
CA ASN A 204 -6.22 -16.34 7.12
C ASN A 204 -4.87 -15.71 6.70
N ALA A 205 -4.46 -15.80 5.44
CA ALA A 205 -3.27 -15.12 4.91
C ALA A 205 -3.54 -13.65 4.51
N LEU A 206 -4.80 -13.21 4.55
CA LEU A 206 -5.24 -11.88 4.10
C LEU A 206 -5.89 -11.01 5.20
N PHE A 207 -5.96 -11.47 6.46
CA PHE A 207 -6.60 -10.74 7.57
C PHE A 207 -5.63 -10.30 8.67
#